data_AF-A0AAU1RWQ3-F1
#
_entry.id   AF-A0AAU1RWQ3-F1
#
_cell.length_a   1.000
_cell.length_b   1.000
_cell.length_c   1.000
_cell.angle_alpha   90.00
_cell.angle_beta   90.00
_cell.angle_gamma   90.00
#
_symmetry.space_group_name_H-M   'P 1'
#
loop_
_entity.id
_entity.type
_entity.pdbx_description
1 polymer ?
#
loop_
_entity_poly.entity_id
_entity_poly.type
_entity_poly.pdbx_seq_one_letter_code
_entity_poly.pdbx_strand_id
1 'polypeptide(L)'
;MSSRPPQLPRYNPNSVEGDPYGGSLELDQSFLWRPLPSSGRHATTVPGLWHIGSSTHPGPGLGGSSGHMVATALIKQASPNQGASVLG
;
A
#
# COMPACT_ATOMS: atom_id res chain seq x y z
N MET A 1 18.77 23.09 -5.96
CA MET A 1 17.63 23.47 -5.09
C MET A 1 17.80 22.76 -3.76
N SER A 2 17.89 23.48 -2.64
CA SER A 2 17.97 22.89 -1.30
C SER A 2 16.55 22.75 -0.74
N SER A 3 16.02 21.51 -0.68
CA SER A 3 14.70 21.21 -0.14
C SER A 3 14.78 21.03 1.38
N ARG A 4 14.47 22.09 2.15
CA ARG A 4 14.40 21.99 3.61
C ARG A 4 13.12 21.26 4.04
N PRO A 5 13.13 20.50 5.16
CA PRO A 5 11.97 19.71 5.59
C PRO A 5 10.63 20.49 5.64
N PRO A 6 10.57 21.74 6.13
CA PRO A 6 9.32 22.52 6.14
C PRO A 6 8.77 22.90 4.76
N GLN A 7 9.55 22.69 3.69
CA GLN A 7 9.12 22.97 2.31
C GLN A 7 8.53 21.74 1.62
N LEU A 8 8.74 20.53 2.16
CA LEU A 8 8.26 19.28 1.55
C LEU A 8 6.74 19.22 1.37
N PRO A 9 5.88 19.74 2.28
CA PRO A 9 4.44 19.81 2.05
C PRO A 9 4.01 20.53 0.76
N ARG A 10 4.85 21.45 0.26
CA ARG A 10 4.58 22.19 -1.00
C ARG A 10 4.72 21.32 -2.24
N TYR A 11 5.52 20.25 -2.14
CA TYR A 11 5.79 19.31 -3.24
C TYR A 11 4.99 18.01 -3.07
N ASN A 12 4.75 17.60 -1.83
CA ASN A 12 3.92 16.46 -1.47
C ASN A 12 3.14 16.79 -0.19
N PRO A 13 1.82 17.03 -0.26
CA PRO A 13 1.01 17.33 0.92
C PRO A 13 1.08 16.28 2.04
N ASN A 14 1.41 15.02 1.70
CA ASN A 14 1.58 13.96 2.69
C ASN A 14 2.86 14.12 3.52
N SER A 15 3.80 14.98 3.11
CA SER A 15 5.06 15.23 3.81
C SER A 15 4.95 16.32 4.86
N VAL A 16 3.92 16.24 5.70
CA VAL A 16 3.67 17.18 6.80
C VAL A 16 4.92 17.24 7.70
N GLU A 17 5.35 18.47 8.04
CA GLU A 17 6.59 18.74 8.80
C GLU A 17 7.88 18.14 8.19
N GLY A 18 7.81 17.68 6.95
CA GLY A 18 8.92 17.07 6.24
C GLY A 18 9.04 15.56 6.40
N ASP A 19 8.02 14.89 6.96
CA ASP A 19 8.02 13.44 7.10
C ASP A 19 7.79 12.73 5.76
N PRO A 20 8.71 11.89 5.27
CA PRO A 20 8.50 11.15 4.03
C PRO A 20 7.49 9.99 4.15
N TYR A 21 7.05 9.62 5.35
CA TYR A 21 6.27 8.41 5.59
C TYR A 21 4.78 8.65 5.90
N GLY A 22 4.39 9.88 6.20
CA GLY A 22 2.99 10.27 6.40
C GLY A 22 2.47 9.99 7.82
N GLY A 23 3.37 9.93 8.81
CA GLY A 23 3.10 9.81 10.23
C GLY A 23 4.29 9.25 11.04
N SER A 24 4.13 9.23 12.35
CA SER A 24 4.95 8.49 13.31
C SER A 24 4.97 6.99 13.01
N LEU A 25 6.14 6.39 13.23
CA LEU A 25 6.35 4.95 13.10
C LEU A 25 6.19 4.20 14.43
N GLU A 26 5.86 4.91 15.50
CA GLU A 26 5.51 4.31 16.79
C GLU A 26 4.35 3.32 16.63
N LEU A 27 4.38 2.24 17.40
CA LEU A 27 3.49 1.09 17.21
C LEU A 27 2.01 1.48 17.33
N ASP A 28 1.69 2.39 18.24
CA ASP A 28 0.33 2.88 18.48
C ASP A 28 -0.22 3.68 17.29
N GLN A 29 0.58 4.53 16.64
CA GLN A 29 0.15 5.30 15.49
C GLN A 29 0.20 4.49 14.19
N SER A 30 1.25 3.68 14.02
CA SER A 30 1.53 2.94 12.80
C SER A 30 0.58 1.75 12.59
N PHE A 31 0.04 1.15 13.66
CA PHE A 31 -0.85 -0.01 13.56
C PHE A 31 -2.34 0.28 13.80
N LEU A 32 -2.69 1.31 14.58
CA LEU A 32 -4.09 1.59 14.93
C LEU A 32 -4.94 2.05 13.73
N TRP A 33 -4.34 2.79 12.80
CA TRP A 33 -5.01 3.34 11.61
C TRP A 33 -4.83 2.49 10.35
N ARG A 34 -4.19 1.33 10.48
CA ARG A 34 -4.02 0.40 9.36
C ARG A 34 -5.30 -0.40 9.14
N PRO A 35 -5.65 -0.73 7.87
CA PRO A 35 -6.66 -1.74 7.60
C PRO A 35 -6.33 -2.98 8.43
N LEU A 36 -7.26 -3.38 9.30
CA LEU A 36 -7.11 -4.52 10.21
C LEU A 36 -6.66 -5.76 9.43
N PRO A 37 -6.02 -6.76 10.07
CA PRO A 37 -5.63 -8.03 9.43
C PRO A 37 -6.78 -8.72 8.67
N SER A 38 -8.03 -8.46 9.05
CA SER A 38 -9.24 -8.90 8.32
C SER A 38 -9.37 -8.32 6.90
N SER A 39 -8.69 -7.22 6.61
CA SER A 39 -8.55 -6.59 5.29
C SER A 39 -7.39 -7.20 4.47
N GLY A 40 -6.85 -8.35 4.93
CA GLY A 40 -5.50 -8.91 4.79
C GLY A 40 -4.86 -9.12 3.41
N ARG A 41 -5.19 -8.31 2.41
CA ARG A 41 -4.60 -8.31 1.07
C ARG A 41 -4.59 -6.92 0.42
N HIS A 42 -4.56 -5.85 1.22
CA HIS A 42 -4.68 -4.47 0.70
C HIS A 42 -6.01 -4.17 0.00
N ALA A 43 -6.97 -5.09 0.00
CA ALA A 43 -8.26 -4.91 -0.63
C ALA A 43 -9.09 -3.91 0.20
N THR A 44 -9.77 -3.00 -0.50
CA THR A 44 -10.72 -2.09 0.13
C THR A 44 -12.14 -2.64 0.05
N THR A 45 -13.10 -1.98 0.70
CA THR A 45 -14.53 -2.28 0.55
C THR A 45 -15.05 -1.98 -0.85
N VAL A 46 -14.32 -1.20 -1.64
CA VAL A 46 -14.64 -0.88 -3.03
C VAL A 46 -14.08 -1.97 -3.95
N PRO A 47 -14.93 -2.68 -4.72
CA PRO A 47 -14.47 -3.71 -5.65
C PRO A 47 -13.48 -3.15 -6.67
N GLY A 48 -12.36 -3.86 -6.87
CA GLY A 48 -11.33 -3.43 -7.82
C GLY A 48 -10.42 -2.29 -7.35
N LEU A 49 -10.49 -1.90 -6.07
CA LEU A 49 -9.61 -0.91 -5.47
C LEU A 49 -8.74 -1.55 -4.36
N TRP A 50 -7.44 -1.36 -4.49
CA TRP A 50 -6.42 -1.79 -3.53
C TRP A 50 -5.67 -0.61 -2.95
N HIS A 51 -5.36 -0.65 -1.66
CA HIS A 51 -4.61 0.37 -0.95
C HIS A 51 -3.19 -0.12 -0.66
N ILE A 52 -2.19 0.52 -1.26
CA ILE A 52 -0.76 0.24 -1.05
C ILE A 52 -0.02 1.50 -0.59
N GLY A 53 1.24 1.36 -0.19
CA GLY A 53 2.10 2.47 0.25
C GLY A 53 2.52 2.36 1.72
N SER A 54 3.15 3.42 2.24
CA SER A 54 3.74 3.49 3.59
C SER A 54 2.71 3.27 4.71
N SER A 55 1.46 3.67 4.47
CA SER A 55 0.34 3.52 5.39
C SER A 55 -0.24 2.10 5.43
N THR A 56 0.35 1.13 4.73
CA THR A 56 -0.17 -0.25 4.62
C THR A 56 0.92 -1.27 4.97
N HIS A 57 0.53 -2.48 5.39
CA HIS A 57 1.49 -3.54 5.71
C HIS A 57 2.45 -3.81 4.52
N PRO A 58 3.78 -4.01 4.72
CA PRO A 58 4.52 -4.14 5.98
C PRO A 58 4.87 -2.80 6.62
N GLY A 59 4.87 -1.73 5.82
CA GLY A 59 4.93 -0.36 6.28
C GLY A 59 5.81 0.57 5.47
N PRO A 60 6.25 1.67 6.07
CA PRO A 60 7.08 2.66 5.38
C PRO A 60 8.39 2.04 4.88
N GLY A 61 8.85 2.52 3.74
CA GLY A 61 10.09 2.08 3.13
C GLY A 61 10.10 2.29 1.62
N LEU A 62 11.29 2.35 1.04
CA LEU A 62 11.46 2.55 -0.40
C LEU A 62 11.25 1.27 -1.22
N GLY A 63 11.09 0.12 -0.55
CA GLY A 63 11.09 -1.20 -1.19
C GLY A 63 9.81 -1.61 -1.92
N GLY A 64 8.73 -0.82 -1.88
CA GLY A 64 7.50 -1.10 -2.64
C GLY A 64 6.83 -2.45 -2.34
N SER A 65 7.11 -3.05 -1.18
CA SER A 65 6.70 -4.41 -0.83
C SER A 65 5.18 -4.61 -0.77
N SER A 66 4.42 -3.60 -0.35
CA SER A 66 2.95 -3.60 -0.40
C SER A 66 2.44 -3.74 -1.84
N GLY A 67 3.01 -2.99 -2.78
CA GLY A 67 2.71 -3.11 -4.21
C GLY A 67 3.07 -4.49 -4.77
N HIS A 68 4.23 -5.03 -4.40
CA HIS A 68 4.65 -6.37 -4.82
C HIS A 68 3.68 -7.47 -4.33
N MET A 69 3.19 -7.37 -3.09
CA MET A 69 2.20 -8.30 -2.55
C MET A 69 0.87 -8.24 -3.31
N VAL A 70 0.36 -7.03 -3.59
CA VAL A 70 -0.88 -6.84 -4.37
C VAL A 70 -0.73 -7.38 -5.78
N ALA A 71 0.34 -7.02 -6.49
CA ALA A 71 0.58 -7.48 -7.85
C ALA A 71 0.65 -9.02 -7.92
N THR A 72 1.39 -9.64 -6.98
CA THR A 72 1.50 -11.11 -6.91
C THR A 72 0.15 -11.77 -6.64
N ALA A 73 -0.67 -11.19 -5.75
CA ALA A 73 -2.00 -11.71 -5.47
C ALA A 73 -2.93 -11.64 -6.70
N LEU A 74 -2.89 -10.52 -7.43
CA LEU A 74 -3.71 -10.32 -8.63
C LEU A 74 -3.28 -11.25 -9.78
N ILE A 75 -1.98 -11.43 -10.00
CA ILE A 75 -1.46 -12.36 -11.02
C ILE A 75 -1.89 -13.80 -10.71
N LYS A 76 -1.84 -14.21 -9.44
CA LYS A 76 -2.34 -15.52 -9.00
C LYS A 76 -3.86 -15.65 -9.21
N GLN A 77 -4.63 -14.59 -8.97
CA GLN A 77 -6.08 -14.54 -9.19
C GLN A 77 -6.49 -14.43 -10.66
N ALA A 78 -5.64 -13.94 -11.55
CA ALA A 78 -5.87 -13.92 -12.99
C ALA A 78 -5.53 -15.26 -13.66
N SER A 79 -4.65 -16.06 -13.05
CA SER A 79 -4.28 -17.40 -13.48
C SER A 79 -5.26 -18.58 -13.25
N PRO A 80 -6.52 -18.47 -12.78
CA PRO A 80 -7.41 -19.62 -12.57
C PRO A 80 -7.97 -20.35 -13.78
N ASN A 81 -7.61 -20.06 -15.04
CA ASN A 81 -8.23 -20.75 -16.18
C ASN A 81 -7.35 -20.87 -17.44
N GLN A 82 -6.31 -21.71 -17.38
CA GLN A 82 -5.68 -22.28 -18.58
C GLN A 82 -6.05 -23.77 -18.78
N GLY A 83 -7.19 -24.23 -18.27
CA GLY A 83 -7.54 -25.67 -18.28
C GLY A 83 -9.03 -26.03 -18.32
N ALA A 84 -9.93 -25.11 -18.67
CA ALA A 84 -11.36 -25.44 -18.77
C ALA A 84 -11.93 -25.14 -20.17
N SER A 85 -12.24 -26.23 -20.88
CA SER A 85 -13.13 -26.35 -22.05
C SER A 85 -12.52 -26.19 -23.46
N VAL A 86 -11.96 -27.31 -23.96
CA VAL A 86 -12.00 -27.68 -25.40
C VAL A 86 -12.66 -29.07 -25.59
N LEU A 87 -13.56 -29.46 -24.68
CA LEU A 87 -14.40 -30.64 -24.85
C LEU A 87 -15.85 -30.20 -24.64
N GLY A 88 -16.50 -29.89 -25.76
CA GLY A 88 -17.90 -29.57 -25.92
C GLY A 88 -18.24 -29.65 -27.39
#